data_AF-A0A953UBX4-F1
#
_entry.id   AF-A0A953UBX4-F1
#
_cell.length_a   1.000
_cell.length_b   1.000
_cell.length_c   1.000
_cell.angle_alpha   90.00
_cell.angle_beta   90.00
_cell.angle_gamma   90.00
#
_symmetry.space_group_name_H-M   'P 1'
#
loop_
_entity.id
_entity.type
_entity.pdbx_description
1 polymer ?
#
loop_
_entity_poly.entity_id
_entity_poly.type
_entity_poly.pdbx_seq_one_letter_code
_entity_poly.pdbx_strand_id
1 'polypeptide(L)'
;MTIEEVRLLYEYDRWANDRILKLAGALTPEQFTRDLGGSFPSVRDVLLHMVASKWAWLTYWKESSPSDRILTDLFTRSETLFPSESFPTLAKMQSKWAGVEKEQVE
;
A
#
# COMPACT_ATOMS: atom_id res chain seq x y z
N MET A 1 19.97 -2.63 -13.07
CA MET A 1 19.17 -3.48 -12.17
C MET A 1 19.33 -4.91 -12.59
N THR A 2 20.00 -5.71 -11.77
CA THR A 2 20.02 -7.17 -11.86
C THR A 2 18.79 -7.75 -11.17
N ILE A 3 18.53 -9.04 -11.36
CA ILE A 3 17.43 -9.73 -10.68
C ILE A 3 17.66 -9.75 -9.16
N GLU A 4 18.92 -9.87 -8.74
CA GLU A 4 19.35 -9.86 -7.34
C GLU A 4 19.09 -8.51 -6.69
N GLU A 5 19.36 -7.40 -7.40
CA GLU A 5 19.07 -6.05 -6.91
C GLU A 5 17.56 -5.84 -6.73
N VAL A 6 16.72 -6.31 -7.67
CA VAL A 6 15.26 -6.22 -7.56
C VAL A 6 14.75 -7.05 -6.37
N ARG A 7 15.27 -8.27 -6.17
CA ARG A 7 14.91 -9.12 -5.03
C ARG A 7 15.26 -8.44 -3.70
N LEU A 8 16.44 -7.85 -3.60
CA LEU A 8 16.88 -7.11 -2.43
C LEU A 8 15.94 -5.92 -2.13
N LEU A 9 15.50 -5.19 -3.15
CA LEU A 9 14.55 -4.09 -2.97
C LEU A 9 13.20 -4.57 -2.44
N TYR A 10 12.68 -5.70 -2.93
CA TYR A 10 11.44 -6.29 -2.38
C TYR A 10 11.62 -6.81 -0.94
N GLU A 11 12.76 -7.38 -0.60
CA GLU A 11 13.07 -7.80 0.78
C GLU A 11 13.15 -6.60 1.72
N TYR A 12 13.82 -5.54 1.30
CA TYR A 12 13.90 -4.29 2.04
C TYR A 12 12.52 -3.65 2.22
N ASP A 13 11.71 -3.60 1.17
CA ASP A 13 10.36 -3.04 1.23
C ASP A 13 9.49 -3.77 2.27
N ARG A 14 9.49 -5.11 2.28
CA ARG A 14 8.78 -5.91 3.30
C ARG A 14 9.28 -5.62 4.71
N TRP A 15 10.61 -5.59 4.90
CA TRP A 15 11.20 -5.25 6.20
C TRP A 15 10.80 -3.86 6.69
N ALA A 16 10.76 -2.87 5.79
CA ALA A 16 10.37 -1.50 6.10
C ALA A 16 8.88 -1.41 6.46
N ASN A 17 8.03 -2.05 5.66
CA ASN A 17 6.59 -2.09 5.88
C ASN A 17 6.23 -2.74 7.22
N ASP A 18 6.87 -3.87 7.57
CA ASP A 18 6.68 -4.55 8.85
C ASP A 18 6.99 -3.63 10.03
N ARG A 19 8.08 -2.85 9.95
CA ARG A 19 8.45 -1.89 10.99
C ARG A 19 7.43 -0.77 11.12
N ILE A 20 7.01 -0.18 10.00
CA ILE A 20 6.06 0.93 10.01
C ILE A 20 4.69 0.45 10.53
N LEU A 21 4.20 -0.68 10.05
CA LEU A 21 2.92 -1.26 10.50
C LEU A 21 2.98 -1.65 11.98
N LYS A 22 4.09 -2.18 12.47
CA LYS A 22 4.29 -2.46 13.90
C LYS A 22 4.21 -1.19 14.74
N LEU A 23 4.84 -0.10 14.31
CA LEU A 23 4.81 1.19 15.02
C LEU A 23 3.40 1.81 14.98
N ALA A 24 2.71 1.74 13.84
CA ALA A 24 1.32 2.18 13.73
C ALA A 24 0.40 1.42 14.71
N GLY A 25 0.75 0.18 15.08
CA GLY A 25 0.03 -0.62 16.07
C GLY A 25 0.03 -0.08 17.49
N ALA A 26 0.90 0.88 17.80
CA ALA A 26 0.91 1.57 19.10
C ALA A 26 -0.07 2.76 19.17
N LEU A 27 -0.67 3.16 18.04
CA LEU A 27 -1.59 4.29 17.99
C LEU A 27 -2.99 3.89 18.47
N THR A 28 -3.66 4.78 19.19
CA THR A 28 -5.11 4.62 19.43
C THR A 28 -5.88 4.80 18.13
N PRO A 29 -7.13 4.29 18.03
CA PRO A 29 -7.97 4.53 16.86
C PRO A 29 -8.09 6.02 16.50
N GLU A 30 -8.22 6.89 17.49
CA GLU A 30 -8.33 8.34 17.29
C GLU A 30 -7.03 8.95 16.77
N GLN A 31 -5.87 8.45 17.21
CA GLN A 31 -4.57 8.90 16.70
C GLN A 31 -4.33 8.39 15.28
N PHE A 32 -4.77 7.17 14.97
CA PHE A 32 -4.62 6.54 13.66
C PHE A 32 -5.38 7.29 12.56
N THR A 33 -6.58 7.80 12.88
CA THR A 33 -7.43 8.53 11.93
C THR A 33 -7.41 10.05 12.11
N ARG A 34 -6.55 10.57 12.99
CA ARG A 34 -6.47 12.02 13.25
C ARG A 34 -6.03 12.76 11.99
N ASP A 35 -6.73 13.86 11.69
CA ASP A 35 -6.28 14.82 10.68
C ASP A 35 -5.06 15.59 11.20
N LEU A 36 -3.95 15.47 10.46
CA LEU A 36 -2.65 16.09 10.67
C LEU A 36 -2.30 17.06 9.52
N GLY A 37 -3.19 17.22 8.54
CA GLY A 37 -2.96 17.97 7.30
C GLY A 37 -2.07 17.23 6.29
N GLY A 38 -1.66 17.93 5.23
CA GLY A 38 -0.84 17.36 4.14
C GLY A 38 -1.66 16.71 3.02
N SER A 39 -0.98 16.06 2.08
CA SER A 39 -1.63 15.42 0.92
C SER A 39 -2.46 14.18 1.29
N PHE A 40 -2.03 13.46 2.32
CA PHE A 40 -2.78 12.37 2.95
C PHE A 40 -2.98 12.74 4.43
N PRO A 41 -4.21 13.07 4.85
CA PRO A 41 -4.42 13.84 6.08
C PRO A 41 -4.15 13.06 7.37
N SER A 42 -4.04 11.73 7.34
CA SER A 42 -3.83 10.93 8.57
C SER A 42 -2.81 9.80 8.37
N VAL A 43 -2.34 9.21 9.49
CA VAL A 43 -1.48 8.01 9.44
C VAL A 43 -2.16 6.87 8.69
N ARG A 44 -3.48 6.68 8.91
CA ARG A 44 -4.28 5.72 8.14
C ARG A 44 -4.18 6.01 6.64
N ASP A 45 -4.39 7.26 6.23
CA ASP A 45 -4.47 7.61 4.81
C ASP A 45 -3.11 7.52 4.11
N VAL A 46 -2.01 7.81 4.82
CA VAL A 46 -0.64 7.57 4.31
C VAL A 46 -0.40 6.07 4.08
N LEU A 47 -0.73 5.22 5.06
CA LEU A 47 -0.55 3.78 4.92
C LEU A 47 -1.44 3.19 3.83
N LEU A 48 -2.68 3.70 3.71
CA LEU A 48 -3.60 3.28 2.66
C LEU A 48 -3.06 3.63 1.27
N HIS A 49 -2.51 4.84 1.11
CA HIS A 49 -1.89 5.26 -0.13
C HIS A 49 -0.69 4.39 -0.51
N MET A 50 0.15 4.00 0.46
CA MET A 50 1.29 3.11 0.23
C MET A 50 0.85 1.75 -0.33
N VAL A 51 -0.11 1.07 0.33
CA VAL A 51 -0.59 -0.25 -0.13
C VAL A 51 -1.37 -0.17 -1.45
N ALA A 52 -2.14 0.90 -1.65
CA ALA A 52 -2.87 1.13 -2.91
C ALA A 52 -1.91 1.32 -4.09
N SER A 53 -0.84 2.10 -3.90
CA SER A 53 0.20 2.31 -4.90
C SER A 53 0.97 1.02 -5.20
N LYS A 54 1.29 0.24 -4.16
CA LYS A 54 1.93 -1.07 -4.29
C LYS A 54 1.09 -2.03 -5.13
N TRP A 55 -0.22 -2.09 -4.88
CA TRP A 55 -1.16 -2.87 -5.69
C TRP A 55 -1.24 -2.39 -7.14
N ALA A 56 -1.35 -1.08 -7.38
CA ALA A 56 -1.45 -0.53 -8.73
C ALA A 56 -0.20 -0.84 -9.57
N TRP A 57 1.00 -0.63 -9.01
CA TRP A 57 2.25 -0.96 -9.70
C TRP A 57 2.43 -2.45 -9.95
N LEU A 58 2.14 -3.30 -8.94
CA LEU A 58 2.23 -4.75 -9.12
C LEU A 58 1.28 -5.25 -10.21
N THR A 59 0.05 -4.72 -10.22
CA THR A 59 -0.94 -5.04 -11.25
C THR A 59 -0.41 -4.60 -12.62
N TYR A 60 0.06 -3.37 -12.74
CA TYR A 60 0.62 -2.83 -13.98
C TYR A 60 1.81 -3.66 -14.51
N TRP A 61 2.72 -4.09 -13.64
CA TRP A 61 3.88 -4.90 -14.06
C TRP A 61 3.51 -6.32 -14.50
N LYS A 62 2.36 -6.84 -14.09
CA LYS A 62 1.82 -8.13 -14.55
C LYS A 62 1.03 -8.01 -15.86
N GLU A 63 0.73 -6.80 -16.33
CA GLU A 63 0.01 -6.59 -17.58
C GLU A 63 0.85 -7.00 -18.79
N SER A 64 0.23 -7.73 -19.72
CA SER A 64 0.91 -8.20 -20.93
C SER A 64 1.19 -7.09 -21.95
N SER A 65 0.45 -5.97 -21.87
CA SER A 65 0.60 -4.82 -22.77
C SER A 65 0.43 -3.50 -22.01
N PRO A 66 1.45 -3.09 -21.24
CA PRO A 66 1.38 -1.90 -20.38
C PRO A 66 1.24 -0.61 -21.22
N SER A 67 0.41 0.31 -20.75
CA SER A 67 0.22 1.63 -21.35
C SER A 67 -0.18 2.68 -20.30
N ASP A 68 0.06 3.95 -20.59
CA ASP A 68 -0.30 5.07 -19.69
C ASP A 68 -1.79 5.09 -19.35
N ARG A 69 -2.64 4.66 -20.29
CA ARG A 69 -4.08 4.53 -20.07
C ARG A 69 -4.40 3.49 -18.99
N ILE A 70 -3.74 2.33 -19.03
CA ILE A 70 -3.93 1.28 -18.02
C ILE A 70 -3.40 1.77 -16.67
N LEU A 71 -2.23 2.42 -16.66
CA LEU A 71 -1.66 2.97 -15.42
C LEU A 71 -2.63 3.96 -14.76
N THR A 72 -3.21 4.87 -15.56
CA THR A 72 -4.18 5.87 -15.09
C THR A 72 -5.46 5.20 -14.56
N ASP A 73 -5.97 4.18 -15.25
CA ASP A 73 -7.14 3.41 -14.81
C ASP A 73 -6.88 2.70 -13.48
N LEU A 74 -5.71 2.08 -13.30
CA LEU A 74 -5.34 1.39 -12.06
C LEU A 74 -5.29 2.36 -10.88
N PHE A 75 -4.67 3.53 -11.03
CA PHE A 75 -4.64 4.53 -9.95
C PHE A 75 -6.03 5.10 -9.66
N THR A 76 -6.86 5.33 -10.68
CA THR A 76 -8.27 5.72 -10.48
C THR A 76 -9.05 4.64 -9.72
N ARG A 77 -8.89 3.37 -10.11
CA ARG A 77 -9.53 2.23 -9.42
C ARG A 77 -9.03 2.05 -8.00
N SER A 78 -7.78 2.41 -7.73
CA SER A 78 -7.22 2.31 -6.38
C SER A 78 -8.03 3.14 -5.37
N GLU A 79 -8.56 4.31 -5.77
CA GLU A 79 -9.41 5.14 -4.91
C GLU A 79 -10.70 4.41 -4.49
N THR A 80 -11.24 3.58 -5.39
CA THR A 80 -12.46 2.80 -5.12
C THR A 80 -12.20 1.48 -4.40
N LEU A 81 -11.02 0.87 -4.60
CA LEU A 81 -10.64 -0.40 -3.98
C LEU A 81 -10.02 -0.22 -2.58
N PHE A 82 -9.50 0.97 -2.32
CA PHE A 82 -8.87 1.36 -1.07
C PHE A 82 -9.55 2.61 -0.47
N PRO A 83 -10.88 2.61 -0.24
CA PRO A 83 -11.55 3.76 0.33
C PRO A 83 -11.30 3.85 1.85
N SER A 84 -10.85 5.01 2.34
CA SER A 84 -10.40 5.20 3.73
C SER A 84 -11.42 4.79 4.80
N GLU A 85 -12.72 4.97 4.54
CA GLU A 85 -13.81 4.58 5.43
C GLU A 85 -13.91 3.05 5.63
N SER A 86 -13.41 2.25 4.70
CA SER A 86 -13.38 0.79 4.81
C SER A 86 -12.23 0.28 5.69
N PHE A 87 -11.27 1.15 6.04
CA PHE A 87 -10.08 0.83 6.84
C PHE A 87 -10.01 1.63 8.15
N PRO A 88 -11.04 1.59 9.03
CA PRO A 88 -11.03 2.36 10.27
C PRO A 88 -10.02 1.86 11.31
N THR A 89 -9.44 0.67 11.11
CA THR A 89 -8.49 0.05 12.05
C THR A 89 -7.25 -0.48 11.33
N LEU A 90 -6.13 -0.50 12.06
CA LEU A 90 -4.88 -1.06 11.55
C LEU A 90 -5.01 -2.54 11.20
N ALA A 91 -5.80 -3.33 11.95
CA ALA A 91 -5.97 -4.75 11.67
C ALA A 91 -6.56 -5.01 10.27
N LYS A 92 -7.55 -4.21 9.84
CA LYS A 92 -8.10 -4.30 8.47
C LYS A 92 -7.06 -3.89 7.43
N MET A 93 -6.27 -2.85 7.71
CA MET A 93 -5.17 -2.42 6.85
C MET A 93 -4.14 -3.54 6.67
N GLN A 94 -3.69 -4.17 7.75
CA GLN A 94 -2.70 -5.25 7.74
C GLN A 94 -3.17 -6.45 6.92
N SER A 95 -4.44 -6.87 7.06
CA SER A 95 -4.99 -7.96 6.25
C SER A 95 -4.98 -7.66 4.75
N LYS A 96 -5.33 -6.43 4.35
CA LYS A 96 -5.28 -6.01 2.95
C LYS A 96 -3.84 -5.92 2.44
N TRP A 97 -2.94 -5.37 3.27
CA TRP A 97 -1.51 -5.25 2.98
C TRP A 97 -0.87 -6.61 2.73
N ALA A 98 -1.09 -7.57 3.63
CA ALA A 98 -0.56 -8.93 3.50
C ALA A 98 -1.03 -9.62 2.21
N GLY A 99 -2.27 -9.35 1.76
CA GLY A 99 -2.77 -9.84 0.47
C GLY A 99 -1.92 -9.34 -0.71
N VAL A 100 -1.66 -8.03 -0.76
CA VAL A 100 -0.84 -7.43 -1.84
C VAL A 100 0.61 -7.92 -1.78
N GLU A 101 1.19 -8.09 -0.58
CA GLU A 101 2.56 -8.60 -0.45
C GLU A 101 2.70 -10.06 -0.85
N LYS A 102 1.67 -10.87 -0.60
CA LYS A 102 1.65 -12.27 -1.05
C LYS A 102 1.68 -12.36 -2.58
N GLU A 103 0.99 -11.47 -3.29
CA GLU A 103 1.02 -11.45 -4.76
C GLU A 103 2.41 -11.11 -5.34
N GLN A 104 3.34 -10.57 -4.55
CA GLN A 104 4.72 -10.28 -5.02
C GLN A 104 5.61 -11.51 -5.10
N VAL A 105 5.26 -12.56 -4.35
CA VAL A 105 6.02 -13.82 -4.32
C VAL A 105 5.43 -14.89 -5.23
N GLU A 106 4.28 -14.60 -5.86
CA GLU A 106 3.58 -15.42 -6.85
C GLU A 106 3.94 -14.99 -8.28
#